data_AF-A0A6V7KC75-F1
#
_entry.id   AF-A0A6V7KC75-F1
#
_cell.length_a   1.000
_cell.length_b   1.000
_cell.length_c   1.000
_cell.angle_alpha   90.00
_cell.angle_beta   90.00
_cell.angle_gamma   90.00
#
_symmetry.space_group_name_H-M   'P 1'
#
loop_
_entity.id
_entity.type
_entity.pdbx_description
1 polymer ?
#
loop_
_entity_poly.entity_id
_entity_poly.type
_entity_poly.pdbx_seq_one_letter_code
_entity_poly.pdbx_strand_id
1 'polypeptide(L)'
;ASVYQGEPDYCDKRDENDDDEEEDEKTYYCEICDREFFNENLLNDHKNSHRTCGIDGCTFSAHPKLVEKHITMQHCTGLYQRMRNLNTPEDIQKWIAERK
;
A
#
# COMPACT_ATOMS: atom_id res chain seq x y z
N ALA A 1 15.90 40.29 21.99
CA ALA A 1 15.83 39.07 21.15
C ALA A 1 16.15 37.90 22.07
N SER A 2 15.34 36.86 22.24
CA SER A 2 14.21 36.39 21.46
C SER A 2 13.11 35.89 22.40
N VAL A 3 11.87 36.28 22.11
CA VAL A 3 10.68 35.74 22.77
C VAL A 3 10.38 34.41 22.06
N TYR A 4 10.62 33.29 22.74
CA TYR A 4 10.04 32.01 22.33
C TYR A 4 8.54 32.12 22.55
N GLN A 5 7.82 32.45 21.49
CA GLN A 5 6.37 32.38 21.46
C GLN A 5 6.02 30.89 21.33
N GLY A 6 5.43 30.33 22.38
CA GLY A 6 5.05 28.92 22.44
C GLY A 6 4.19 28.54 21.25
N GLU A 7 4.58 27.47 20.58
CA GLU A 7 3.80 26.88 19.50
C GLU A 7 2.51 26.29 20.11
N PRO A 8 1.34 26.56 19.51
CA PRO A 8 0.11 25.93 19.96
C PRO A 8 0.21 24.42 19.75
N ASP A 9 0.14 23.69 20.87
CA ASP A 9 -0.07 22.24 20.94
C ASP A 9 -1.43 21.93 20.28
N TYR A 10 -1.42 21.75 18.97
CA TYR A 10 -2.56 21.20 18.24
C TYR A 10 -2.65 19.73 18.65
N CYS A 11 -3.36 19.47 19.75
CA CYS A 11 -3.86 18.13 19.98
C CYS A 11 -4.75 17.78 18.79
N ASP A 12 -4.29 16.83 17.95
CA ASP A 12 -5.13 16.14 17.00
C ASP A 12 -6.28 15.56 17.82
N LYS A 13 -7.42 16.27 17.82
CA LYS A 13 -8.69 15.71 18.25
C LYS A 13 -9.04 14.69 17.17
N ARG A 14 -8.45 13.51 17.32
CA ARG A 14 -8.92 12.27 16.68
C ARG A 14 -10.41 12.26 16.93
N ASP A 15 -11.19 12.41 15.86
CA ASP A 15 -12.62 12.21 15.88
C ASP A 15 -12.86 10.77 16.36
N GLU A 16 -13.10 10.63 17.66
CA GLU A 16 -13.65 9.43 18.27
C GLU A 16 -15.13 9.38 17.88
N ASN A 17 -15.40 9.03 16.63
CA ASN A 17 -16.71 8.62 16.12
C ASN A 17 -16.47 7.81 14.84
N ASP A 18 -16.16 6.52 15.01
CA ASP A 18 -16.62 5.49 14.08
C ASP A 18 -17.30 4.45 14.98
N ASP A 19 -18.53 4.79 15.39
CA ASP A 19 -19.53 3.79 15.78
C ASP A 19 -19.80 2.94 14.54
N ASP A 20 -18.94 1.95 14.29
CA ASP A 20 -19.20 0.87 13.33
C ASP A 20 -19.87 -0.29 14.08
N GLU A 21 -20.96 0.03 14.79
CA GLU A 21 -21.99 -0.92 15.20
C GLU A 21 -23.05 -0.99 14.08
N GLU A 22 -22.64 -1.34 12.87
CA GLU A 22 -23.55 -1.77 11.79
C GLU A 22 -23.13 -3.18 11.36
N GLU A 23 -23.47 -4.12 12.25
CA GLU A 23 -24.19 -5.35 11.90
C GLU A 23 -23.72 -6.04 10.61
N ASP A 24 -22.76 -6.98 10.72
CA ASP A 24 -22.67 -8.31 10.08
C ASP A 24 -23.32 -8.54 8.68
N GLU A 25 -23.46 -7.54 7.82
CA GLU A 25 -24.03 -7.63 6.49
C GLU A 25 -22.95 -8.11 5.50
N LYS A 26 -22.39 -9.30 5.71
CA LYS A 26 -21.42 -10.01 4.83
C LYS A 26 -20.79 -9.09 3.76
N THR A 27 -19.99 -8.13 4.19
CA THR A 27 -19.38 -7.18 3.25
C THR A 27 -18.27 -7.91 2.51
N TYR A 28 -18.23 -7.72 1.20
CA TYR A 28 -17.25 -8.36 0.33
C TYR A 28 -16.05 -7.43 0.21
N TYR A 29 -14.89 -7.87 0.70
CA TYR A 29 -13.71 -7.02 0.81
C TYR A 29 -12.64 -7.32 -0.25
N CYS A 30 -11.97 -6.27 -0.70
CA CYS A 30 -10.83 -6.34 -1.60
C CYS A 30 -9.51 -5.95 -0.90
N GLU A 31 -8.67 -6.94 -0.61
CA GLU A 31 -7.37 -6.78 0.07
C GLU A 31 -6.35 -5.90 -0.67
N ILE A 32 -6.53 -5.70 -1.99
CA ILE A 32 -5.58 -4.91 -2.80
C ILE A 32 -5.93 -3.42 -2.77
N CYS A 33 -7.21 -3.10 -2.59
CA CYS A 33 -7.73 -1.74 -2.68
C CYS A 33 -8.28 -1.20 -1.36
N ASP A 34 -8.30 -2.03 -0.31
CA ASP A 34 -8.91 -1.74 0.99
C ASP A 34 -10.34 -1.20 0.85
N ARG A 35 -11.15 -1.88 0.03
CA ARG A 35 -12.53 -1.48 -0.26
C ARG A 35 -13.51 -2.59 0.02
N GLU A 36 -14.63 -2.18 0.57
CA GLU A 36 -15.77 -3.02 0.89
C GLU A 36 -16.87 -2.83 -0.16
N PHE A 37 -17.59 -3.92 -0.43
CA PHE A 37 -18.65 -4.00 -1.40
C PHE A 37 -19.85 -4.72 -0.80
N PHE A 38 -21.05 -4.24 -1.09
CA PHE A 38 -22.30 -4.84 -0.59
C PHE A 38 -22.62 -6.23 -1.16
N ASN A 39 -21.94 -6.65 -2.25
CA ASN A 39 -22.25 -7.89 -2.96
C ASN A 39 -21.03 -8.54 -3.62
N GLU A 40 -21.04 -9.88 -3.75
CA GLU A 40 -19.96 -10.65 -4.38
C GLU A 40 -19.75 -10.27 -5.84
N ASN A 41 -20.84 -10.07 -6.58
CA ASN A 41 -20.78 -9.71 -8.00
C ASN A 41 -20.05 -8.38 -8.21
N LEU A 42 -20.26 -7.42 -7.31
CA LEU A 42 -19.60 -6.11 -7.37
C LEU A 42 -18.12 -6.23 -7.01
N LEU A 43 -17.78 -7.06 -6.00
CA LEU A 43 -16.39 -7.39 -5.69
C LEU A 43 -15.71 -8.09 -6.88
N ASN A 44 -16.39 -9.02 -7.55
CA ASN A 44 -15.83 -9.77 -8.66
C ASN A 44 -15.60 -8.86 -9.88
N ASP A 45 -16.57 -8.01 -10.22
CA ASP A 45 -16.39 -6.98 -11.25
C ASP A 45 -15.24 -6.02 -10.91
N HIS A 46 -15.18 -5.58 -9.65
CA HIS A 46 -14.06 -4.77 -9.15
C HIS A 46 -12.71 -5.49 -9.29
N LYS A 47 -12.62 -6.76 -8.91
CA LYS A 47 -11.39 -7.58 -9.06
C LYS A 47 -11.01 -7.75 -10.52
N ASN A 48 -11.98 -7.87 -11.43
CA ASN A 48 -11.73 -7.92 -12.88
C ASN A 48 -11.16 -6.61 -13.43
N SER A 49 -11.42 -5.47 -12.77
CA SER A 49 -10.81 -4.19 -13.12
C SER A 49 -9.32 -4.11 -12.74
N HIS A 50 -8.82 -5.03 -11.91
CA HIS A 50 -7.40 -5.02 -11.55
C HIS A 50 -6.54 -5.45 -12.72
N ARG A 51 -5.37 -4.83 -12.79
CA ARG A 51 -4.34 -5.15 -13.76
C ARG A 51 -3.05 -5.41 -13.01
N THR A 52 -2.38 -6.49 -13.38
CA THR A 52 -1.02 -6.77 -12.93
C THR A 52 -0.02 -6.04 -13.82
N CYS A 53 1.01 -5.46 -13.23
CA CYS A 53 2.10 -4.78 -13.94
C CYS A 53 2.84 -5.74 -14.89
N GLY A 54 3.39 -6.84 -14.35
CA GLY A 54 4.04 -7.90 -15.13
C GLY A 54 5.40 -7.54 -15.74
N ILE A 55 5.88 -6.29 -15.60
CA ILE A 55 7.17 -5.85 -16.13
C ILE A 55 8.32 -6.39 -15.26
N ASP A 56 9.33 -7.03 -15.86
CA ASP A 56 10.50 -7.60 -15.15
C ASP A 56 10.15 -8.58 -14.00
N GLY A 57 8.97 -9.21 -14.06
CA GLY A 57 8.46 -10.07 -13.00
C GLY A 57 7.82 -9.33 -11.82
N CYS A 58 7.49 -8.04 -12.00
CA CYS A 58 6.78 -7.25 -10.99
C CYS A 58 5.37 -7.80 -10.75
N THR A 59 5.10 -8.20 -9.51
CA THR A 59 3.84 -8.77 -9.03
C THR A 59 2.84 -7.72 -8.55
N PHE A 60 3.13 -6.43 -8.76
CA PHE A 60 2.23 -5.36 -8.39
C PHE A 60 0.92 -5.45 -9.17
N SER A 61 -0.21 -5.48 -8.47
CA SER A 61 -1.56 -5.51 -9.04
C SER A 61 -2.39 -4.40 -8.42
N ALA A 62 -3.11 -3.65 -9.25
CA ALA A 62 -4.02 -2.60 -8.82
C ALA A 62 -4.95 -2.20 -9.99
N HIS A 63 -5.86 -1.25 -9.75
CA HIS A 63 -6.62 -0.61 -10.82
C HIS A 63 -5.68 -0.02 -11.91
N PRO A 64 -6.00 -0.10 -13.22
CA PRO A 64 -5.11 0.22 -14.33
C PRO A 64 -4.45 1.60 -14.26
N LYS A 65 -5.18 2.62 -13.77
CA LYS A 65 -4.64 3.98 -13.56
C LYS A 65 -3.47 4.01 -12.56
N LEU A 66 -3.50 3.17 -11.53
CA LEU A 66 -2.43 3.08 -10.55
C LEU A 66 -1.24 2.29 -11.10
N VAL A 67 -1.52 1.23 -11.86
CA VAL A 67 -0.50 0.44 -12.54
C VAL A 67 0.30 1.30 -13.52
N GLU A 68 -0.37 2.16 -14.29
CA GLU A 68 0.29 3.11 -15.20
C GLU A 68 1.23 4.07 -14.46
N LYS A 69 0.78 4.64 -13.34
CA LYS A 69 1.62 5.50 -12.49
C LYS A 69 2.78 4.71 -11.91
N HIS A 70 2.54 3.50 -11.42
CA HIS A 70 3.56 2.59 -10.93
C HIS A 70 4.63 2.32 -12.00
N ILE A 71 4.23 1.99 -13.23
CA ILE A 71 5.15 1.77 -14.35
C ILE A 71 5.99 3.01 -14.60
N THR A 72 5.35 4.18 -14.70
CA THR A 72 6.03 5.44 -14.95
C THR A 72 7.03 5.79 -13.84
N MET A 73 6.66 5.58 -12.57
CA MET A 73 7.48 5.95 -11.43
C MET A 73 8.57 4.95 -11.08
N GLN A 74 8.34 3.65 -11.31
CA GLN A 74 9.23 2.57 -10.89
C GLN A 74 10.06 2.03 -12.05
N HIS A 75 9.41 1.72 -13.17
CA HIS A 75 10.07 1.08 -14.31
C HIS A 75 10.67 2.10 -15.27
N CYS A 76 9.93 3.16 -15.66
CA CYS A 76 10.47 4.17 -16.59
C CYS A 76 11.62 4.98 -15.97
N THR A 77 11.61 5.22 -14.66
CA THR A 77 12.74 5.88 -13.96
C THR A 77 13.92 4.94 -13.72
N GLY A 78 13.77 3.64 -13.98
CA GLY A 78 14.76 2.62 -13.66
C GLY A 78 14.95 2.36 -12.14
N LEU A 79 14.11 2.96 -11.29
CA LEU A 79 14.18 2.79 -9.84
C LEU A 79 13.98 1.33 -9.43
N TYR A 80 13.03 0.64 -10.06
CA TYR A 80 12.73 -0.77 -9.80
C TYR A 80 13.97 -1.65 -9.98
N GLN A 81 14.70 -1.47 -11.08
CA GLN A 81 15.90 -2.25 -11.37
C GLN A 81 17.02 -2.00 -10.35
N ARG A 82 17.15 -0.77 -9.85
CA ARG A 82 18.13 -0.43 -8.81
C ARG A 82 17.76 -1.03 -7.46
N MET A 83 16.48 -1.01 -7.10
CA MET A 83 15.99 -1.47 -5.80
C MET A 83 15.79 -2.99 -5.71
N ARG A 84 15.59 -3.68 -6.85
CA ARG A 84 15.38 -5.14 -6.91
C ARG A 84 16.51 -5.95 -6.25
N ASN A 85 17.74 -5.46 -6.32
CA ASN A 85 18.92 -6.18 -5.83
C ASN A 85 19.30 -5.84 -4.38
N LEU A 86 18.48 -5.10 -3.63
CA LEU A 86 18.80 -4.73 -2.24
C LEU A 86 18.47 -5.81 -1.21
N ASN A 87 17.68 -6.82 -1.58
CA ASN A 87 17.37 -7.97 -0.73
C ASN A 87 17.99 -9.24 -1.33
N THR A 88 19.31 -9.23 -1.58
CA THR A 88 19.96 -10.47 -1.97
C THR A 88 19.92 -11.46 -0.80
N PRO A 89 19.67 -12.75 -1.06
CA PRO A 89 19.73 -13.78 -0.02
C PRO A 89 21.12 -13.84 0.64
N GLU A 90 22.15 -13.35 -0.04
CA GLU A 90 23.53 -13.26 0.47
C GLU A 90 23.65 -12.23 1.61
N ASP A 91 23.08 -11.04 1.46
CA ASP A 91 23.08 -10.01 2.52
C ASP A 91 22.28 -10.46 3.75
N ILE A 92 21.16 -11.16 3.53
CA ILE A 92 20.34 -11.72 4.61
C ILE A 92 21.11 -12.82 5.36
N GLN A 93 21.77 -13.74 4.64
CA GLN A 93 22.57 -14.80 5.26
C GLN A 93 23.75 -14.26 6.06
N LYS A 94 24.42 -13.22 5.53
CA LYS A 94 25.53 -12.56 6.21
C LYS A 94 25.07 -11.96 7.55
N TRP A 95 23.93 -11.25 7.56
CA TRP A 95 23.32 -10.70 8.78
C TRP A 95 22.96 -11.79 9.81
N ILE A 96 22.45 -12.95 9.37
CA ILE A 96 22.15 -14.09 10.25
C ILE A 96 23.43 -14.67 10.85
N ALA A 97 24.47 -14.87 10.03
CA ALA A 97 25.73 -15.47 10.46
C ALA A 97 26.52 -14.57 11.43
N GLU A 98 26.47 -13.25 11.27
CA GLU A 98 27.13 -12.30 12.17
C GLU A 98 26.48 -12.22 13.56
N ARG A 99 25.22 -12.65 13.70
CA ARG A 99 24.44 -12.56 14.96
C ARG A 99 24.19 -13.91 15.63
N LYS A 100 24.85 -14.98 15.15
CA LYS A 100 24.74 -16.35 15.65
C LYS A 100 26.07 -16.80 16.25
#